data_AF-A0A0D7EMJ0-F1
#
_entry.id   AF-A0A0D7EMJ0-F1
#
_cell.length_a   1.000
_cell.length_b   1.000
_cell.length_c   1.000
_cell.angle_alpha   90.00
_cell.angle_beta   90.00
_cell.angle_gamma   90.00
#
_symmetry.space_group_name_H-M   'P 1'
#
loop_
_entity.id
_entity.type
_entity.pdbx_description
1 polymer ?
#
loop_
_entity_poly.entity_id
_entity_poly.type
_entity_poly.pdbx_seq_one_letter_code
_entity_poly.pdbx_strand_id
1 'polypeptide(L)'
;MLYAPRPAASAASLPLAPERPVSAAILAAAGQLLPHLEQGRPVSAAILRIVMEQAFGASDTTGAWDWKSAYEACEVATILFLRKYGTALFRKAESPAAALPMLAKVANLLPTHTRRSEESQSFQQFSTPVPLGVAALIAAAVTPADRVMEPSAGTGLLAVLAEMAGGALVLNELADTRADLLSHLFPAIPVTRFDAAQIDDHLDARIVPSVILMNPPFSVMANVTGRMADAAYRHIASALARLADGGRLVTITGASFAPDAPAWRAAFARLQEHGRVVFSAAIDGAVYAKHGTTIDTRLTVIDKVPADDAAAFPASPGVAPDVATLIGWIGEHVPARLPVDPAVAATMASPAPAPRTIRGYVARVAASSPARTVAEPEGVELAYDTVDWTPAEDGRITDAIYEEYGLQAIRIPGAQAHPTKLVQSVAMASVAPPKPSYRPRLPANIVTDGLLSDAQLETVIYAGEAH
;
A
#
# COMPACT_ATOMS: atom_id res chain seq x y z
N MET A 1 62.67 -2.29 -17.74
CA MET A 1 61.45 -1.99 -16.97
C MET A 1 60.39 -3.00 -17.38
N LEU A 2 60.10 -3.95 -16.48
CA LEU A 2 59.08 -4.97 -16.65
C LEU A 2 57.71 -4.36 -16.33
N TYR A 3 56.76 -4.44 -17.26
CA TYR A 3 55.38 -3.99 -17.05
C TYR A 3 54.61 -5.14 -16.37
N ALA A 4 54.17 -4.92 -15.14
CA ALA A 4 53.33 -5.86 -14.40
C ALA A 4 51.87 -5.79 -14.90
N PRO A 5 51.14 -6.92 -15.02
CA PRO A 5 49.72 -6.90 -15.36
C PRO A 5 48.88 -6.44 -14.16
N ARG A 6 47.89 -5.58 -14.42
CA ARG A 6 46.87 -5.14 -13.44
C ARG A 6 45.97 -6.33 -13.05
N PRO A 7 45.56 -6.45 -11.77
CA PRO A 7 44.61 -7.49 -11.37
C PRO A 7 43.22 -7.20 -11.96
N ALA A 8 42.57 -8.26 -12.44
CA ALA A 8 41.18 -8.21 -12.90
C ALA A 8 40.26 -7.81 -11.74
N ALA A 9 39.37 -6.86 -12.00
CA ALA A 9 38.32 -6.49 -11.06
C ALA A 9 37.40 -7.70 -10.84
N SER A 10 37.21 -8.08 -9.56
CA SER A 10 36.24 -9.09 -9.16
C SER A 10 34.85 -8.63 -9.59
N ALA A 11 34.23 -9.36 -10.53
CA ALA A 11 32.84 -9.16 -10.90
C ALA A 11 31.97 -9.34 -9.64
N ALA A 12 31.29 -8.28 -9.22
CA ALA A 12 30.27 -8.37 -8.18
C ALA A 12 29.10 -9.18 -8.75
N SER A 13 28.84 -10.33 -8.17
CA SER A 13 27.66 -11.16 -8.45
C SER A 13 26.39 -10.35 -8.16
N LEU A 14 25.57 -10.13 -9.19
CA LEU A 14 24.23 -9.56 -9.04
C LEU A 14 23.39 -10.47 -8.14
N PRO A 15 22.57 -9.92 -7.22
CA PRO A 15 21.74 -10.74 -6.34
C PRO A 15 20.73 -11.53 -7.19
N LEU A 16 20.76 -12.86 -7.03
CA LEU A 16 19.71 -13.77 -7.50
C LEU A 16 18.35 -13.23 -7.03
N ALA A 17 17.34 -13.28 -7.90
CA ALA A 17 15.97 -13.00 -7.51
C ALA A 17 15.65 -13.79 -6.22
N PRO A 18 15.07 -13.17 -5.19
CA PRO A 18 14.86 -13.85 -3.91
C PRO A 18 14.03 -15.10 -4.14
N GLU A 19 14.51 -16.26 -3.66
CA GLU A 19 13.83 -17.56 -3.81
C GLU A 19 12.39 -17.56 -3.25
N ARG A 20 12.03 -16.54 -2.47
CA ARG A 20 10.70 -16.28 -1.91
C ARG A 20 10.22 -14.86 -2.23
N PRO A 21 8.92 -14.66 -2.54
CA PRO A 21 8.32 -13.33 -2.62
C PRO A 21 8.55 -12.53 -1.34
N VAL A 22 8.75 -11.22 -1.47
CA VAL A 22 9.01 -10.30 -0.34
C VAL A 22 7.91 -10.40 0.73
N SER A 23 6.64 -10.42 0.32
CA SER A 23 5.49 -10.57 1.21
C SER A 23 5.53 -11.88 2.02
N ALA A 24 5.98 -12.98 1.41
CA ALA A 24 6.14 -14.26 2.10
C ALA A 24 7.30 -14.23 3.10
N ALA A 25 8.41 -13.56 2.78
CA ALA A 25 9.53 -13.38 3.69
C ALA A 25 9.15 -12.49 4.89
N ILE A 26 8.44 -11.38 4.66
CA ILE A 26 7.91 -10.50 5.72
C ILE A 26 6.98 -11.29 6.65
N LEU A 27 6.10 -12.12 6.10
CA LEU A 27 5.19 -12.94 6.89
C LEU A 27 5.91 -14.01 7.71
N ALA A 28 6.95 -14.63 7.14
CA ALA A 28 7.80 -15.57 7.86
C ALA A 28 8.54 -14.89 9.03
N ALA A 29 9.08 -13.69 8.81
CA ALA A 29 9.69 -12.85 9.85
C ALA A 29 8.67 -12.52 10.95
N ALA A 30 7.47 -12.07 10.58
CA ALA A 30 6.39 -11.78 11.53
C ALA A 30 6.01 -13.00 12.39
N GLY A 31 6.00 -14.20 11.79
CA GLY A 31 5.79 -15.45 12.52
C GLY A 31 6.86 -15.74 13.58
N GLN A 32 8.12 -15.35 13.32
CA GLN A 32 9.22 -15.46 14.30
C GLN A 32 9.16 -14.37 15.38
N LEU A 33 8.61 -13.19 15.06
CA LEU A 33 8.40 -12.10 16.03
C LEU A 33 7.21 -12.36 16.97
N LEU A 34 6.19 -13.07 16.51
CA LEU A 34 4.97 -13.32 17.30
C LEU A 34 5.25 -13.91 18.70
N PRO A 35 6.10 -14.94 18.90
CA PRO A 35 6.46 -15.44 20.23
C PRO A 35 7.03 -14.38 21.18
N HIS A 36 7.72 -13.36 20.66
CA HIS A 36 8.22 -12.26 21.50
C HIS A 36 7.05 -11.43 22.06
N LEU A 37 6.06 -11.12 21.22
CA LEU A 37 4.85 -10.43 21.65
C LEU A 37 4.04 -11.25 22.66
N GLU A 38 3.90 -12.55 22.41
CA GLU A 38 3.20 -13.50 23.30
C GLU A 38 3.84 -13.60 24.69
N GLN A 39 5.16 -13.48 24.76
CA GLN A 39 5.93 -13.58 26.01
C GLN A 39 6.17 -12.22 26.68
N GLY A 40 5.68 -11.12 26.10
CA GLY A 40 5.94 -9.78 26.61
C GLY A 40 7.42 -9.37 26.51
N ARG A 41 8.17 -9.94 25.56
CA ARG A 41 9.61 -9.68 25.39
C ARG A 41 9.83 -8.56 24.38
N PRO A 42 10.58 -7.51 24.73
CA PRO A 42 10.94 -6.47 23.78
C PRO A 42 11.73 -7.02 22.59
N VAL A 43 11.40 -6.54 21.39
CA VAL A 43 12.10 -6.80 20.14
C VAL A 43 13.06 -5.63 19.91
N SER A 44 14.36 -5.87 20.12
CA SER A 44 15.39 -4.89 19.79
C SER A 44 15.64 -4.85 18.28
N ALA A 45 16.28 -3.78 17.79
CA ALA A 45 16.72 -3.72 16.39
C ALA A 45 17.68 -4.86 16.01
N ALA A 46 18.45 -5.40 16.97
CA ALA A 46 19.32 -6.55 16.74
C ALA A 46 18.50 -7.84 16.54
N ILE A 47 17.47 -8.08 17.36
CA ILE A 47 16.55 -9.21 17.19
C ILE A 47 15.83 -9.09 15.85
N LEU A 48 15.30 -7.90 15.53
CA LEU A 48 14.60 -7.67 14.27
C LEU A 48 15.50 -7.95 13.06
N ARG A 49 16.77 -7.48 13.08
CA ARG A 49 17.73 -7.79 12.02
C ARG A 49 17.92 -9.30 11.88
N ILE A 50 18.21 -10.03 12.96
CA ILE A 50 18.43 -11.49 12.92
C ILE A 50 17.22 -12.20 12.29
N VAL A 51 16.01 -11.84 12.69
CA VAL A 51 14.78 -12.43 12.16
C VAL A 51 14.61 -12.12 10.67
N MET A 52 14.89 -10.89 10.24
CA MET A 52 14.83 -10.51 8.84
C MET A 52 15.87 -11.24 7.99
N GLU A 53 17.12 -11.33 8.45
CA GLU A 53 18.18 -12.07 7.76
C GLU A 53 17.85 -13.56 7.61
N GLN A 54 17.25 -14.17 8.63
CA GLN A 54 16.78 -15.56 8.57
C GLN A 54 15.61 -15.75 7.61
N ALA A 55 14.68 -14.79 7.56
CA ALA A 55 13.50 -14.88 6.70
C ALA A 55 13.81 -14.63 5.22
N PHE A 56 14.70 -13.68 4.94
CA PHE A 56 15.12 -13.30 3.58
C PHE A 56 16.34 -14.10 3.09
N GLY A 57 17.05 -14.80 3.98
CA GLY A 57 18.26 -15.57 3.64
C GLY A 57 19.48 -14.71 3.33
N ALA A 58 19.44 -13.41 3.63
CA ALA A 58 20.48 -12.46 3.28
C ALA A 58 20.55 -11.27 4.26
N SER A 59 21.74 -10.66 4.36
CA SER A 59 21.99 -9.50 5.23
C SER A 59 21.37 -8.21 4.68
N ASP A 60 21.10 -7.22 5.55
CA ASP A 60 20.64 -5.88 5.13
C ASP A 60 21.61 -5.18 4.17
N THR A 61 22.89 -5.54 4.20
CA THR A 61 23.93 -5.02 3.29
C THR A 61 23.83 -5.53 1.84
N THR A 62 23.05 -6.57 1.59
CA THR A 62 22.89 -7.17 0.25
C THR A 62 21.81 -6.48 -0.59
N GLY A 63 20.98 -5.65 0.04
CA GLY A 63 19.79 -5.05 -0.60
C GLY A 63 18.60 -6.01 -0.72
N ALA A 64 18.69 -7.24 -0.21
CA ALA A 64 17.58 -8.21 -0.26
C ALA A 64 16.34 -7.79 0.55
N TRP A 65 16.53 -6.93 1.54
CA TRP A 65 15.45 -6.31 2.32
C TRP A 65 15.90 -4.96 2.87
N ASP A 66 14.92 -4.11 3.19
CA ASP A 66 15.13 -2.80 3.78
C ASP A 66 14.41 -2.66 5.13
N TRP A 67 14.71 -1.58 5.86
CA TRP A 67 14.09 -1.35 7.17
C TRP A 67 12.58 -1.12 7.10
N LYS A 68 12.05 -0.68 5.94
CA LYS A 68 10.60 -0.62 5.70
C LYS A 68 9.98 -2.01 5.80
N SER A 69 10.54 -2.98 5.09
CA SER A 69 10.11 -4.39 5.15
C SER A 69 10.17 -4.96 6.58
N ALA A 70 11.18 -4.56 7.36
CA ALA A 70 11.31 -4.95 8.76
C ALA A 70 10.21 -4.34 9.66
N TYR A 71 9.81 -3.10 9.40
CA TYR A 71 8.70 -2.47 10.09
C TYR A 71 7.35 -3.06 9.68
N GLU A 72 7.17 -3.40 8.40
CA GLU A 72 5.99 -4.16 7.95
C GLU A 72 5.91 -5.52 8.64
N ALA A 73 7.03 -6.22 8.87
CA ALA A 73 7.04 -7.46 9.65
C ALA A 73 6.58 -7.26 11.11
N CYS A 74 6.93 -6.13 11.74
CA CYS A 74 6.45 -5.76 13.08
C CYS A 74 4.93 -5.52 13.11
N GLU A 75 4.40 -4.85 12.10
CA GLU A 75 2.95 -4.62 11.96
C GLU A 75 2.20 -5.93 11.72
N VAL A 76 2.69 -6.76 10.81
CA VAL A 76 2.14 -8.09 10.53
C VAL A 76 2.18 -8.97 11.78
N ALA A 77 3.26 -8.92 12.58
CA ALA A 77 3.34 -9.65 13.85
C ALA A 77 2.27 -9.18 14.85
N THR A 78 1.99 -7.87 14.87
CA THR A 78 0.91 -7.30 15.68
C THR A 78 -0.47 -7.79 15.22
N ILE A 79 -0.71 -7.86 13.92
CA ILE A 79 -1.95 -8.41 13.35
C ILE A 79 -2.10 -9.89 13.72
N LEU A 80 -1.04 -10.69 13.58
CA LEU A 80 -1.06 -12.10 13.98
C LEU A 80 -1.39 -12.27 15.47
N PHE A 81 -0.82 -11.42 16.33
CA PHE A 81 -1.13 -11.39 17.76
C PHE A 81 -2.61 -11.04 18.01
N LEU A 82 -3.13 -10.00 17.36
CA LEU A 82 -4.51 -9.56 17.52
C LEU A 82 -5.52 -10.59 17.01
N ARG A 83 -5.25 -11.27 15.89
CA ARG A 83 -6.12 -12.35 15.41
C ARG A 83 -6.13 -13.56 16.34
N LYS A 84 -5.02 -13.81 17.04
CA LYS A 84 -4.90 -14.93 17.98
C LYS A 84 -5.55 -14.63 19.34
N TYR A 85 -5.40 -13.41 19.84
CA TYR A 85 -5.74 -13.06 21.24
C TYR A 85 -6.73 -11.92 21.38
N GLY A 86 -6.91 -11.10 20.34
CA GLY A 86 -7.66 -9.84 20.39
C GLY A 86 -9.13 -10.01 20.74
N THR A 87 -9.83 -11.01 20.20
CA THR A 87 -11.24 -11.25 20.58
C THR A 87 -11.37 -11.63 22.05
N ALA A 88 -10.45 -12.44 22.58
CA ALA A 88 -10.43 -12.80 24.00
C ALA A 88 -10.08 -11.58 24.88
N LEU A 89 -9.16 -10.73 24.40
CA LEU A 89 -8.82 -9.47 25.03
C LEU A 89 -10.04 -8.55 25.13
N PHE A 90 -10.77 -8.35 24.04
CA PHE A 90 -11.96 -7.49 23.99
C PHE A 90 -13.13 -8.05 24.77
N ARG A 91 -13.27 -9.37 24.92
CA ARG A 91 -14.28 -9.95 25.83
C ARG A 91 -13.92 -9.80 27.30
N LYS A 92 -12.61 -9.83 27.63
CA LYS A 92 -12.13 -9.68 29.00
C LYS A 92 -12.13 -8.21 29.43
N ALA A 93 -11.82 -7.30 28.51
CA ALA A 93 -11.99 -5.88 28.70
C ALA A 93 -13.48 -5.55 28.64
N GLU A 94 -14.01 -4.80 29.61
CA GLU A 94 -15.43 -4.42 29.60
C GLU A 94 -15.80 -3.50 28.42
N SER A 95 -14.80 -2.94 27.73
CA SER A 95 -14.94 -2.16 26.50
C SER A 95 -13.63 -2.16 25.68
N PRO A 96 -13.65 -1.80 24.38
CA PRO A 96 -12.44 -1.58 23.60
C PRO A 96 -11.49 -0.55 24.22
N ALA A 97 -12.03 0.49 24.88
CA ALA A 97 -11.25 1.48 25.61
C ALA A 97 -10.47 0.86 26.78
N ALA A 98 -11.07 -0.09 27.50
CA ALA A 98 -10.40 -0.80 28.60
C ALA A 98 -9.27 -1.73 28.12
N ALA A 99 -9.25 -2.13 26.84
CA ALA A 99 -8.16 -2.90 26.25
C ALA A 99 -6.92 -2.05 25.89
N LEU A 100 -7.07 -0.71 25.82
CA LEU A 100 -6.04 0.22 25.36
C LEU A 100 -4.70 0.08 26.08
N PRO A 101 -4.62 -0.01 27.44
CA PRO A 101 -3.33 -0.14 28.11
C PRO A 101 -2.58 -1.42 27.76
N MET A 102 -3.29 -2.51 27.49
CA MET A 102 -2.65 -3.77 27.08
C MET A 102 -2.16 -3.68 25.64
N LEU A 103 -2.95 -3.10 24.73
CA LEU A 103 -2.55 -2.89 23.35
C LEU A 103 -1.35 -1.95 23.22
N ALA A 104 -1.33 -0.88 24.02
CA ALA A 104 -0.19 0.01 24.13
C ALA A 104 1.07 -0.72 24.63
N LYS A 105 0.93 -1.63 25.61
CA LYS A 105 2.05 -2.47 26.07
C LYS A 105 2.59 -3.37 24.95
N VAL A 106 1.71 -4.02 24.17
CA VAL A 106 2.11 -4.88 23.03
C VAL A 106 2.82 -4.06 21.95
N ALA A 107 2.24 -2.93 21.54
CA ALA A 107 2.88 -2.01 20.60
C ALA A 107 4.24 -1.52 21.13
N ASN A 108 4.38 -1.41 22.46
CA ASN A 108 5.61 -0.98 23.08
C ASN A 108 6.75 -2.00 23.10
N LEU A 109 6.48 -3.26 22.79
CA LEU A 109 7.51 -4.29 22.62
C LEU A 109 8.27 -4.14 21.31
N LEU A 110 7.71 -3.46 20.32
CA LEU A 110 8.30 -3.32 19.00
C LEU A 110 9.19 -2.06 18.91
N PRO A 111 10.22 -2.09 18.04
CA PRO A 111 11.12 -0.95 17.89
C PRO A 111 10.42 0.24 17.23
N THR A 112 10.87 1.45 17.57
CA THR A 112 10.45 2.67 16.88
C THR A 112 10.95 2.68 15.44
N HIS A 113 10.14 3.19 14.52
CA HIS A 113 10.47 3.34 13.10
C HIS A 113 11.47 4.49 12.88
N THR A 114 12.73 4.29 13.26
CA THR A 114 13.79 5.32 13.20
C THR A 114 14.50 5.41 11.86
N ARG A 115 14.46 4.37 11.03
CA ARG A 115 15.16 4.31 9.74
C ARG A 115 14.18 4.50 8.59
N ARG A 116 14.21 5.66 7.94
CA ARG A 116 13.26 6.02 6.88
C ARG A 116 13.83 5.61 5.52
N SER A 117 13.05 4.90 4.70
CA SER A 117 13.35 4.75 3.27
C SER A 117 12.87 5.98 2.49
N GLU A 118 13.49 6.27 1.34
CA GLU A 118 13.06 7.35 0.45
C GLU A 118 11.62 7.14 -0.03
N GLU A 119 11.21 5.89 -0.25
CA GLU A 119 9.86 5.52 -0.64
C GLU A 119 8.83 5.83 0.47
N SER A 120 9.11 5.46 1.74
CA SER A 120 8.23 5.80 2.87
C SER A 120 8.10 7.31 3.09
N GLN A 121 9.15 8.08 2.82
CA GLN A 121 9.11 9.55 2.87
C GLN A 121 8.31 10.15 1.70
N SER A 122 8.49 9.61 0.50
CA SER A 122 7.87 10.13 -0.73
C SER A 122 6.36 9.90 -0.77
N PHE A 123 5.88 8.78 -0.22
CA PHE A 123 4.46 8.41 -0.22
C PHE A 123 3.74 8.61 1.11
N GLN A 124 4.42 9.12 2.15
CA GLN A 124 3.89 9.31 3.51
C GLN A 124 3.10 8.10 4.05
N GLN A 125 3.58 6.88 3.74
CA GLN A 125 2.91 5.61 4.04
C GLN A 125 3.15 5.17 5.49
N PHE A 126 2.64 5.95 6.45
CA PHE A 126 2.70 5.61 7.87
C PHE A 126 1.47 4.78 8.27
N SER A 127 1.70 3.60 8.83
CA SER A 127 0.61 2.77 9.35
C SER A 127 0.02 3.37 10.62
N THR A 128 -1.27 3.11 10.83
CA THR A 128 -2.01 3.63 11.98
C THR A 128 -1.56 2.91 13.26
N PRO A 129 -1.06 3.63 14.28
CA PRO A 129 -0.76 3.02 15.56
C PRO A 129 -1.99 2.33 16.14
N VAL A 130 -1.86 1.08 16.60
CA VAL A 130 -2.99 0.30 17.16
C VAL A 130 -3.83 1.08 18.18
N PRO A 131 -3.25 1.84 19.14
CA PRO A 131 -4.03 2.68 20.04
C PRO A 131 -4.98 3.63 19.30
N LEU A 132 -4.51 4.35 18.29
CA LEU A 132 -5.33 5.25 17.49
C LEU A 132 -6.36 4.48 16.66
N GLY A 133 -6.01 3.29 16.16
CA GLY A 133 -6.95 2.41 15.49
C GLY A 133 -8.13 1.99 16.38
N VAL A 134 -7.90 1.80 17.69
CA VAL A 134 -8.98 1.54 18.66
C VAL A 134 -9.90 2.76 18.81
N ALA A 135 -9.35 3.98 18.84
CA ALA A 135 -10.19 5.18 18.86
C ALA A 135 -11.04 5.29 17.59
N ALA A 136 -10.47 5.01 16.41
CA ALA A 136 -11.21 4.96 15.15
C ALA A 136 -12.32 3.89 15.17
N LEU A 137 -12.04 2.70 15.69
CA LEU A 137 -13.02 1.62 15.85
C LEU A 137 -14.18 2.03 16.79
N ILE A 138 -13.87 2.69 17.92
CA ILE A 138 -14.89 3.17 18.86
C ILE A 138 -15.77 4.23 18.20
N ALA A 139 -15.17 5.22 17.52
CA ALA A 139 -15.91 6.25 16.80
C ALA A 139 -16.81 5.68 15.68
N ALA A 140 -16.34 4.62 15.03
CA ALA A 140 -17.05 3.94 13.96
C ALA A 140 -18.22 3.09 14.45
N ALA A 141 -18.26 2.72 15.74
CA ALA A 141 -19.32 1.91 16.34
C ALA A 141 -19.71 0.70 15.46
N VAL A 142 -18.70 -0.11 15.10
CA VAL A 142 -18.85 -1.31 14.26
C VAL A 142 -19.66 -2.38 15.00
N THR A 143 -20.56 -3.02 14.29
CA THR A 143 -21.39 -4.14 14.75
C THR A 143 -21.22 -5.35 13.81
N PRO A 144 -21.66 -6.56 14.22
CA PRO A 144 -21.64 -7.73 13.35
C PRO A 144 -22.52 -7.63 12.10
N ALA A 145 -23.41 -6.64 12.02
CA ALA A 145 -24.23 -6.38 10.84
C ALA A 145 -23.49 -5.52 9.80
N ASP A 146 -22.33 -4.96 10.15
CA ASP A 146 -21.62 -4.02 9.30
C ASP A 146 -20.73 -4.69 8.27
N ARG A 147 -20.67 -4.08 7.09
CA ARG A 147 -19.63 -4.29 6.10
C ARG A 147 -18.65 -3.14 6.19
N VAL A 148 -17.47 -3.42 6.70
CA VAL A 148 -16.42 -2.44 6.99
C VAL A 148 -15.41 -2.43 5.85
N MET A 149 -15.23 -1.28 5.22
CA MET A 149 -14.27 -1.11 4.15
C MET A 149 -13.04 -0.32 4.59
N GLU A 150 -11.88 -0.78 4.12
CA GLU A 150 -10.63 -0.03 4.16
C GLU A 150 -10.12 0.22 2.74
N PRO A 151 -10.26 1.45 2.22
CA PRO A 151 -9.85 1.77 0.87
C PRO A 151 -8.32 1.83 0.72
N SER A 152 -7.59 2.04 1.81
CA SER A 152 -6.12 2.08 1.86
C SER A 152 -5.63 1.31 3.09
N ALA A 153 -5.79 -0.02 3.04
CA ALA A 153 -5.70 -0.90 4.21
C ALA A 153 -4.27 -1.06 4.76
N GLY A 154 -3.24 -0.73 4.00
CA GLY A 154 -1.85 -0.94 4.37
C GLY A 154 -1.58 -2.42 4.67
N THR A 155 -1.00 -2.72 5.84
CA THR A 155 -0.83 -4.11 6.31
C THR A 155 -2.09 -4.71 6.92
N GLY A 156 -3.14 -3.92 7.20
CA GLY A 156 -4.41 -4.37 7.75
C GLY A 156 -4.59 -4.20 9.26
N LEU A 157 -3.94 -3.21 9.88
CA LEU A 157 -4.05 -2.94 11.32
C LEU A 157 -5.44 -2.44 11.75
N LEU A 158 -6.09 -1.59 10.94
CA LEU A 158 -7.49 -1.23 11.18
C LEU A 158 -8.40 -2.45 10.85
N ALA A 159 -8.04 -3.22 9.83
CA ALA A 159 -8.88 -4.30 9.32
C ALA A 159 -9.04 -5.42 10.37
N VAL A 160 -7.96 -5.76 11.06
CA VAL A 160 -8.02 -6.74 12.16
C VAL A 160 -8.89 -6.23 13.32
N LEU A 161 -8.90 -4.94 13.61
CA LEU A 161 -9.74 -4.35 14.66
C LEU A 161 -11.22 -4.40 14.28
N ALA A 162 -11.55 -4.11 13.01
CA ALA A 162 -12.89 -4.24 12.47
C ALA A 162 -13.38 -5.71 12.44
N GLU A 163 -12.53 -6.65 12.03
CA GLU A 163 -12.82 -8.10 12.08
C GLU A 163 -13.09 -8.56 13.52
N MET A 164 -12.30 -8.09 14.48
CA MET A 164 -12.48 -8.39 15.90
C MET A 164 -13.79 -7.84 16.48
N ALA A 165 -14.30 -6.73 15.95
CA ALA A 165 -15.63 -6.20 16.29
C ALA A 165 -16.78 -6.94 15.59
N GLY A 166 -16.48 -7.92 14.73
CA GLY A 166 -17.45 -8.74 14.00
C GLY A 166 -17.81 -8.19 12.61
N GLY A 167 -17.19 -7.10 12.15
CA GLY A 167 -17.48 -6.51 10.84
C GLY A 167 -17.00 -7.41 9.69
N ALA A 168 -17.83 -7.50 8.64
CA ALA A 168 -17.45 -8.16 7.39
C ALA A 168 -16.55 -7.23 6.55
N LEU A 169 -15.34 -7.66 6.22
CA LEU A 169 -14.34 -6.77 5.62
C LEU A 169 -14.46 -6.62 4.10
N VAL A 170 -14.09 -5.44 3.60
CA VAL A 170 -13.77 -5.13 2.21
C VAL A 170 -12.42 -4.43 2.19
N LEU A 171 -11.42 -5.02 1.53
CA LEU A 171 -10.04 -4.57 1.62
C LEU A 171 -9.51 -4.13 0.26
N ASN A 172 -8.94 -2.93 0.22
CA ASN A 172 -8.24 -2.40 -0.94
C ASN A 172 -6.85 -1.88 -0.52
N GLU A 173 -5.82 -2.20 -1.30
CA GLU A 173 -4.46 -1.69 -1.10
C GLU A 173 -3.74 -1.60 -2.45
N LEU A 174 -3.15 -0.43 -2.72
CA LEU A 174 -2.50 -0.15 -4.00
C LEU A 174 -1.08 -0.76 -4.06
N ALA A 175 -0.35 -0.77 -2.95
CA ALA A 175 1.03 -1.26 -2.92
C ALA A 175 1.09 -2.79 -2.97
N ASP A 176 1.81 -3.34 -3.96
CA ASP A 176 1.77 -4.77 -4.26
C ASP A 176 2.15 -5.67 -3.08
N THR A 177 3.26 -5.36 -2.40
CA THR A 177 3.73 -6.13 -1.24
C THR A 177 2.69 -6.14 -0.12
N ARG A 178 2.03 -5.01 0.14
CA ARG A 178 1.03 -4.88 1.20
C ARG A 178 -0.29 -5.57 0.84
N ALA A 179 -0.72 -5.47 -0.41
CA ALA A 179 -1.87 -6.19 -0.92
C ALA A 179 -1.66 -7.73 -0.88
N ASP A 180 -0.44 -8.20 -1.18
CA ASP A 180 -0.06 -9.60 -0.99
C ASP A 180 -0.09 -9.99 0.50
N LEU A 181 0.48 -9.17 1.39
CA LEU A 181 0.43 -9.41 2.84
C LEU A 181 -1.01 -9.50 3.34
N LEU A 182 -1.89 -8.58 2.92
CA LEU A 182 -3.32 -8.63 3.24
C LEU A 182 -3.96 -9.93 2.75
N SER A 183 -3.62 -10.40 1.55
CA SER A 183 -4.15 -11.66 1.01
C SER A 183 -3.71 -12.88 1.83
N HIS A 184 -2.47 -12.88 2.33
CA HIS A 184 -2.00 -13.91 3.25
C HIS A 184 -2.65 -13.83 4.64
N LEU A 185 -2.84 -12.61 5.15
CA LEU A 185 -3.42 -12.36 6.46
C LEU A 185 -4.93 -12.63 6.47
N PHE A 186 -5.66 -12.26 5.42
CA PHE A 186 -7.11 -12.35 5.32
C PHE A 186 -7.53 -13.23 4.12
N PRO A 187 -7.17 -14.53 4.10
CA PRO A 187 -7.30 -15.37 2.89
C PRO A 187 -8.75 -15.66 2.46
N ALA A 188 -9.73 -15.36 3.32
CA ALA A 188 -11.15 -15.49 3.00
C ALA A 188 -11.73 -14.23 2.33
N ILE A 189 -10.97 -13.13 2.28
CA ILE A 189 -11.42 -11.82 1.82
C ILE A 189 -10.63 -11.46 0.56
N PRO A 190 -11.28 -11.27 -0.60
CA PRO A 190 -10.63 -10.75 -1.79
C PRO A 190 -10.06 -9.35 -1.52
N VAL A 191 -8.82 -9.12 -1.94
CA VAL A 191 -8.15 -7.81 -1.85
C VAL A 191 -8.14 -7.17 -3.23
N THR A 192 -8.69 -5.96 -3.35
CA THR A 192 -8.60 -5.14 -4.57
C THR A 192 -7.38 -4.21 -4.52
N ARG A 193 -6.97 -3.66 -5.67
CA ARG A 193 -5.77 -2.80 -5.80
C ARG A 193 -6.03 -1.51 -6.57
N PHE A 194 -7.20 -0.91 -6.37
CA PHE A 194 -7.57 0.34 -7.03
C PHE A 194 -6.92 1.54 -6.34
N ASP A 195 -6.72 2.65 -7.06
CA ASP A 195 -6.44 3.93 -6.43
C ASP A 195 -7.66 4.32 -5.57
N ALA A 196 -7.42 4.49 -4.26
CA ALA A 196 -8.45 4.82 -3.29
C ALA A 196 -9.11 6.19 -3.56
N ALA A 197 -8.46 7.09 -4.32
CA ALA A 197 -9.06 8.33 -4.80
C ALA A 197 -10.19 8.11 -5.83
N GLN A 198 -10.28 6.91 -6.40
CA GLN A 198 -11.24 6.50 -7.44
C GLN A 198 -11.96 5.21 -7.05
N ILE A 199 -12.03 4.91 -5.75
CA ILE A 199 -12.57 3.64 -5.27
C ILE A 199 -14.05 3.48 -5.62
N ASP A 200 -14.80 4.58 -5.61
CA ASP A 200 -16.19 4.57 -6.03
C ASP A 200 -16.38 4.29 -7.53
N ASP A 201 -15.42 4.69 -8.36
CA ASP A 201 -15.51 4.48 -9.81
C ASP A 201 -15.18 3.03 -10.20
N HIS A 202 -14.26 2.40 -9.46
CA HIS A 202 -13.69 1.10 -9.85
C HIS A 202 -14.23 -0.10 -9.08
N LEU A 203 -14.67 0.07 -7.84
CA LEU A 203 -15.18 -1.04 -7.05
C LEU A 203 -16.55 -1.50 -7.58
N ASP A 204 -16.77 -2.82 -7.63
CA ASP A 204 -18.06 -3.40 -8.02
C ASP A 204 -19.21 -2.69 -7.29
N ALA A 205 -20.18 -2.15 -8.03
CA ALA A 205 -21.30 -1.37 -7.48
C ALA A 205 -22.14 -2.12 -6.42
N ARG A 206 -22.08 -3.45 -6.41
CA ARG A 206 -22.75 -4.30 -5.40
C ARG A 206 -22.03 -4.30 -4.05
N ILE A 207 -20.80 -3.80 -4.01
CA ILE A 207 -20.04 -3.63 -2.78
C ILE A 207 -20.35 -2.26 -2.22
N VAL A 208 -21.30 -2.22 -1.28
CA VAL A 208 -21.70 -0.99 -0.56
C VAL A 208 -21.39 -1.20 0.92
N PRO A 209 -20.33 -0.58 1.47
CA PRO A 209 -20.01 -0.65 2.88
C PRO A 209 -20.98 0.19 3.72
N SER A 210 -21.25 -0.25 4.96
CA SER A 210 -21.98 0.53 5.96
C SER A 210 -21.06 1.35 6.87
N VAL A 211 -19.79 0.96 6.93
CA VAL A 211 -18.73 1.64 7.67
C VAL A 211 -17.47 1.71 6.81
N ILE A 212 -16.78 2.85 6.83
CA ILE A 212 -15.44 2.99 6.29
C ILE A 212 -14.48 3.42 7.41
N LEU A 213 -13.37 2.70 7.53
CA LEU A 213 -12.22 3.08 8.36
C LEU A 213 -11.05 3.38 7.43
N MET A 214 -10.42 4.55 7.55
CA MET A 214 -9.31 4.88 6.67
C MET A 214 -8.25 5.78 7.31
N ASN A 215 -7.01 5.58 6.87
CA ASN A 215 -5.88 6.46 7.10
C ASN A 215 -5.26 6.74 5.71
N PRO A 216 -5.88 7.63 4.90
CA PRO A 216 -5.38 7.94 3.58
C PRO A 216 -3.94 8.49 3.64
N PRO A 217 -3.16 8.37 2.55
CA PRO A 217 -1.84 8.98 2.49
C PRO A 217 -1.95 10.49 2.76
N PHE A 218 -1.11 10.99 3.64
CA PHE A 218 -1.01 12.42 3.88
C PHE A 218 -0.36 13.07 2.65
N SER A 219 -1.08 14.01 2.01
CA SER A 219 -0.68 14.89 0.89
C SER A 219 0.60 14.50 0.12
N VAL A 220 0.46 13.98 -1.10
CA VAL A 220 1.62 13.54 -1.91
C VAL A 220 2.49 14.73 -2.37
N MET A 221 3.81 14.54 -2.20
CA MET A 221 4.99 15.22 -2.76
C MET A 221 5.25 16.71 -2.48
N ALA A 222 6.23 16.91 -1.59
CA ALA A 222 6.92 18.16 -1.24
C ALA A 222 7.76 18.81 -2.36
N ASN A 223 7.55 18.52 -3.65
CA ASN A 223 8.29 19.13 -4.76
C ASN A 223 7.46 19.47 -6.01
N VAL A 224 6.12 19.41 -5.94
CA VAL A 224 5.26 19.91 -7.02
C VAL A 224 4.34 21.00 -6.46
N THR A 225 4.75 22.25 -6.65
CA THR A 225 3.87 23.41 -6.48
C THR A 225 2.65 23.24 -7.38
N GLY A 226 1.47 22.98 -6.78
CA GLY A 226 0.17 23.26 -7.39
C GLY A 226 -0.73 22.08 -7.80
N ARG A 227 -0.36 20.79 -7.64
CA ARG A 227 -1.22 19.68 -8.14
C ARG A 227 -1.60 18.51 -7.20
N MET A 228 -1.10 18.42 -5.96
CA MET A 228 -1.42 17.26 -5.10
C MET A 228 -1.67 17.54 -3.61
N ALA A 229 -2.09 18.76 -3.24
CA ALA A 229 -2.56 19.04 -1.88
C ALA A 229 -3.85 18.28 -1.53
N ASP A 230 -4.61 17.82 -2.53
CA ASP A 230 -5.99 17.30 -2.41
C ASP A 230 -6.09 15.76 -2.24
N ALA A 231 -4.98 15.06 -2.01
CA ALA A 231 -4.99 13.59 -1.96
C ALA A 231 -5.93 13.04 -0.86
N ALA A 232 -5.82 13.55 0.37
CA ALA A 232 -6.69 13.13 1.47
C ALA A 232 -8.17 13.41 1.17
N TYR A 233 -8.49 14.60 0.63
CA TYR A 233 -9.87 14.96 0.26
C TYR A 233 -10.43 14.04 -0.82
N ARG A 234 -9.70 13.79 -1.92
CA ARG A 234 -10.17 12.89 -2.99
C ARG A 234 -10.46 11.49 -2.49
N HIS A 235 -9.59 10.94 -1.64
CA HIS A 235 -9.81 9.63 -1.03
C HIS A 235 -11.05 9.64 -0.13
N ILE A 236 -11.22 10.66 0.71
CA ILE A 236 -12.40 10.78 1.59
C ILE A 236 -13.67 10.97 0.77
N ALA A 237 -13.65 11.80 -0.27
CA ALA A 237 -14.81 12.07 -1.12
C ALA A 237 -15.23 10.82 -1.89
N SER A 238 -14.29 10.08 -2.48
CA SER A 238 -14.57 8.82 -3.16
C SER A 238 -15.08 7.74 -2.19
N ALA A 239 -14.44 7.61 -1.02
CA ALA A 239 -14.92 6.71 0.03
C ALA A 239 -16.34 7.08 0.51
N LEU A 240 -16.62 8.37 0.72
CA LEU A 240 -17.95 8.85 1.11
C LEU A 240 -18.98 8.62 0.00
N ALA A 241 -18.62 8.73 -1.27
CA ALA A 241 -19.52 8.42 -2.39
C ALA A 241 -19.93 6.94 -2.38
N ARG A 242 -18.98 6.05 -2.09
CA ARG A 242 -19.18 4.60 -2.00
C ARG A 242 -19.96 4.13 -0.76
N LEU A 243 -19.91 4.90 0.33
CA LEU A 243 -20.58 4.57 1.59
C LEU A 243 -22.11 4.51 1.44
N ALA A 244 -22.75 3.51 2.06
CA ALA A 244 -24.21 3.41 2.12
C ALA A 244 -24.82 4.67 2.75
N ASP A 245 -26.01 5.07 2.31
CA ASP A 245 -26.80 6.11 2.96
C ASP A 245 -27.04 5.76 4.44
N GLY A 246 -26.85 6.73 5.33
CA GLY A 246 -26.84 6.52 6.79
C GLY A 246 -25.59 5.82 7.35
N GLY A 247 -24.65 5.39 6.50
CA GLY A 247 -23.37 4.81 6.90
C GLY A 247 -22.44 5.82 7.58
N ARG A 248 -21.35 5.31 8.16
CA ARG A 248 -20.34 6.15 8.85
C ARG A 248 -18.93 5.95 8.30
N LEU A 249 -18.25 7.05 7.99
CA LEU A 249 -16.83 7.09 7.64
C LEU A 249 -16.03 7.68 8.81
N VAL A 250 -14.98 6.99 9.23
CA VAL A 250 -13.98 7.49 10.17
C VAL A 250 -12.63 7.56 9.47
N THR A 251 -12.07 8.75 9.40
CA THR A 251 -10.80 9.01 8.71
C THR A 251 -9.77 9.62 9.64
N ILE A 252 -8.52 9.20 9.47
CA ILE A 252 -7.36 9.78 10.12
C ILE A 252 -6.56 10.57 9.08
N THR A 253 -6.38 11.87 9.31
CA THR A 253 -5.66 12.78 8.39
C THR A 253 -4.60 13.56 9.14
N GLY A 254 -3.79 14.36 8.43
CA GLY A 254 -2.96 15.39 9.08
C GLY A 254 -3.84 16.45 9.77
N ALA A 255 -3.36 17.03 10.87
CA ALA A 255 -4.13 17.97 11.69
C ALA A 255 -4.58 19.23 10.94
N SER A 256 -3.81 19.65 9.93
CA SER A 256 -4.10 20.80 9.08
C SER A 256 -5.30 20.59 8.15
N PHE A 257 -5.68 19.34 7.86
CA PHE A 257 -6.89 19.01 7.11
C PHE A 257 -8.10 19.12 8.04
N ALA A 258 -8.54 20.35 8.31
CA ALA A 258 -9.56 20.63 9.33
C ALA A 258 -10.74 21.45 8.76
N PRO A 259 -11.97 21.26 9.25
CA PRO A 259 -13.14 22.02 8.77
C PRO A 259 -13.08 23.53 9.05
N ASP A 260 -12.35 23.92 10.10
CA ASP A 260 -12.10 25.30 10.51
C ASP A 260 -10.86 25.91 9.85
N ALA A 261 -10.01 25.11 9.19
CA ALA A 261 -8.87 25.62 8.45
C ALA A 261 -9.33 26.36 7.18
N PRO A 262 -8.93 27.63 6.96
CA PRO A 262 -9.37 28.42 5.80
C PRO A 262 -9.09 27.74 4.45
N ALA A 263 -7.97 27.01 4.33
CA ALA A 263 -7.60 26.29 3.12
C ALA A 263 -8.57 25.13 2.76
N TRP A 264 -9.24 24.55 3.77
CA TRP A 264 -10.07 23.36 3.60
C TRP A 264 -11.56 23.62 3.81
N ARG A 265 -11.93 24.76 4.40
CA ARG A 265 -13.31 25.09 4.76
C ARG A 265 -14.30 24.94 3.59
N ALA A 266 -13.94 25.40 2.40
CA ALA A 266 -14.79 25.26 1.21
C ALA A 266 -14.92 23.79 0.74
N ALA A 267 -13.86 23.00 0.87
CA ALA A 267 -13.88 21.58 0.51
C ALA A 267 -14.75 20.77 1.50
N PHE A 268 -14.64 21.05 2.80
CA PHE A 268 -15.51 20.48 3.81
C PHE A 268 -16.97 20.91 3.65
N ALA A 269 -17.25 22.15 3.26
CA ALA A 269 -18.62 22.59 2.98
C ALA A 269 -19.25 21.79 1.83
N ARG A 270 -18.50 21.55 0.74
CA ARG A 270 -18.94 20.66 -0.35
C ARG A 270 -19.14 19.22 0.12
N LEU A 271 -18.27 18.73 0.99
CA LEU A 271 -18.40 17.39 1.58
C LEU A 271 -19.70 17.27 2.40
N GLN A 272 -20.07 18.33 3.14
CA GLN A 272 -21.31 18.40 3.91
C GLN A 272 -22.59 18.36 3.09
N GLU A 273 -22.53 18.64 1.78
CA GLU A 273 -23.68 18.46 0.89
C GLU A 273 -24.11 16.98 0.78
N HIS A 274 -23.19 16.05 1.06
CA HIS A 274 -23.42 14.61 0.94
C HIS A 274 -23.13 13.82 2.22
N GLY A 275 -22.32 14.37 3.13
CA GLY A 275 -21.95 13.72 4.39
C GLY A 275 -21.64 14.71 5.49
N ARG A 276 -22.38 14.61 6.60
CA ARG A 276 -22.31 15.51 7.74
C ARG A 276 -21.11 15.17 8.61
N VAL A 277 -20.24 16.15 8.87
CA VAL A 277 -19.18 16.00 9.87
C VAL A 277 -19.85 16.04 11.25
N VAL A 278 -19.77 14.95 12.00
CA VAL A 278 -20.37 14.87 13.35
C VAL A 278 -19.34 15.00 14.46
N PHE A 279 -18.06 14.79 14.16
CA PHE A 279 -16.96 14.98 15.10
C PHE A 279 -15.66 15.23 14.35
N SER A 280 -14.83 16.13 14.87
CA SER A 280 -13.45 16.29 14.42
C SER A 280 -12.57 16.79 15.55
N ALA A 281 -11.46 16.10 15.83
CA ALA A 281 -10.50 16.49 16.86
C ALA A 281 -9.07 16.24 16.37
N ALA A 282 -8.18 17.18 16.66
CA ALA A 282 -6.75 16.98 16.45
C ALA A 282 -6.17 16.10 17.55
N ILE A 283 -5.08 15.41 17.24
CA ILE A 283 -4.31 14.55 18.14
C ILE A 283 -2.86 14.99 18.05
N ASP A 284 -2.23 15.20 19.20
CA ASP A 284 -0.81 15.50 19.31
C ASP A 284 0.03 14.44 18.59
N GLY A 285 1.00 14.90 17.80
CA GLY A 285 1.86 14.06 16.98
C GLY A 285 2.69 13.05 17.78
N ALA A 286 2.85 13.21 19.09
CA ALA A 286 3.51 12.23 19.96
C ALA A 286 2.87 10.83 19.87
N VAL A 287 1.57 10.73 19.55
CA VAL A 287 0.88 9.44 19.34
C VAL A 287 1.50 8.63 18.19
N TYR A 288 2.07 9.30 17.18
CA TYR A 288 2.74 8.66 16.04
C TYR A 288 4.24 8.48 16.20
N ALA A 289 4.85 8.94 17.31
CA ALA A 289 6.31 8.95 17.47
C ALA A 289 6.94 7.58 17.22
N LYS A 290 6.26 6.49 17.61
CA LYS A 290 6.70 5.11 17.36
C LYS A 290 6.73 4.70 15.89
N HIS A 291 5.86 5.29 15.07
CA HIS A 291 5.77 5.05 13.64
C HIS A 291 6.62 6.03 12.83
N GLY A 292 7.50 6.80 13.50
CA GLY A 292 8.55 7.59 12.86
C GLY A 292 8.12 8.99 12.42
N THR A 293 6.94 9.46 12.85
CA THR A 293 6.45 10.81 12.59
C THR A 293 5.94 11.47 13.88
N THR A 294 6.07 12.79 13.96
CA THR A 294 5.51 13.64 15.02
C THR A 294 4.54 14.65 14.42
N ILE A 295 4.01 14.35 13.23
CA ILE A 295 2.99 15.17 12.58
C ILE A 295 1.71 15.02 13.40
N ASP A 296 1.17 16.15 13.83
CA ASP A 296 -0.15 16.18 14.44
C ASP A 296 -1.17 15.61 13.47
N THR A 297 -2.04 14.74 13.99
CA THR A 297 -3.07 14.08 13.18
C THR A 297 -4.46 14.53 13.62
N ARG A 298 -5.48 14.10 12.89
CA ARG A 298 -6.88 14.43 13.17
C ARG A 298 -7.73 13.21 12.88
N LEU A 299 -8.65 12.93 13.81
CA LEU A 299 -9.72 11.97 13.59
C LEU A 299 -10.99 12.74 13.26
N THR A 300 -11.62 12.40 12.13
CA THR A 300 -12.88 13.00 11.69
C THR A 300 -13.90 11.90 11.43
N VAL A 301 -15.13 12.12 11.93
CA VAL A 301 -16.27 11.21 11.76
C VAL A 301 -17.31 11.90 10.89
N ILE A 302 -17.73 11.21 9.82
CA ILE A 302 -18.68 11.70 8.84
C ILE A 302 -19.81 10.68 8.70
N ASP A 303 -21.05 11.12 8.89
CA ASP A 303 -22.23 10.30 8.61
C ASP A 303 -22.74 10.63 7.20
N LYS A 304 -23.12 9.59 6.43
CA LYS A 304 -23.64 9.73 5.05
C LYS A 304 -25.08 10.24 5.05
N VAL A 305 -25.19 11.53 5.34
CA VAL A 305 -26.41 12.34 5.26
C VAL A 305 -25.99 13.79 4.98
N PRO A 306 -26.70 14.55 4.13
CA PRO A 306 -26.43 15.98 3.99
C PRO A 306 -26.51 16.71 5.34
N ALA A 307 -25.64 17.70 5.57
CA ALA A 307 -25.77 18.61 6.70
C ALA A 307 -26.96 19.55 6.51
N ASP A 308 -27.61 19.94 7.62
CA ASP A 308 -28.73 20.90 7.57
C ASP A 308 -28.23 22.30 7.13
N ASP A 309 -27.01 22.65 7.55
CA ASP A 309 -26.26 23.81 7.07
C ASP A 309 -24.84 23.35 6.69
N ALA A 310 -24.51 23.44 5.41
CA ALA A 310 -23.22 23.02 4.87
C ALA A 310 -22.03 23.85 5.42
N ALA A 311 -22.26 25.06 5.95
CA ALA A 311 -21.22 25.90 6.54
C ALA A 311 -21.02 25.70 8.05
N ALA A 312 -21.92 24.97 8.71
CA ALA A 312 -21.88 24.70 10.14
C ALA A 312 -21.15 23.38 10.44
N PHE A 313 -20.16 23.43 11.32
CA PHE A 313 -19.35 22.27 11.73
C PHE A 313 -19.42 22.09 13.25
N PRO A 314 -19.23 20.86 13.76
CA PRO A 314 -19.14 20.64 15.20
C PRO A 314 -17.97 21.41 15.80
N ALA A 315 -18.16 21.91 17.02
CA ALA A 315 -17.08 22.57 17.75
C ALA A 315 -15.96 21.56 18.02
N SER A 316 -14.72 21.95 17.72
CA SER A 316 -13.54 21.13 18.03
C SER A 316 -13.31 21.12 19.54
N PRO A 317 -13.19 19.93 20.19
CA PRO A 317 -12.79 19.84 21.59
C PRO A 317 -11.34 20.31 21.85
N GLY A 318 -10.56 20.55 20.79
CA GLY A 318 -9.17 20.98 20.85
C GLY A 318 -8.20 19.96 20.27
N VAL A 319 -7.01 19.89 20.86
CA VAL A 319 -5.96 18.92 20.52
C VAL A 319 -5.86 17.90 21.65
N ALA A 320 -6.14 16.64 21.36
CA ALA A 320 -6.02 15.56 22.33
C ALA A 320 -4.53 15.29 22.59
N PRO A 321 -4.05 15.35 23.85
CA PRO A 321 -2.65 15.06 24.17
C PRO A 321 -2.32 13.57 24.07
N ASP A 322 -3.33 12.71 24.14
CA ASP A 322 -3.20 11.26 24.03
C ASP A 322 -4.49 10.60 23.50
N VAL A 323 -4.38 9.31 23.17
CA VAL A 323 -5.50 8.50 22.67
C VAL A 323 -6.59 8.30 23.71
N ALA A 324 -6.26 8.30 25.01
CA ALA A 324 -7.27 8.10 26.06
C ALA A 324 -8.21 9.30 26.15
N THR A 325 -7.67 10.51 26.04
CA THR A 325 -8.42 11.77 25.97
C THR A 325 -9.31 11.79 24.74
N LEU A 326 -8.76 11.41 23.57
CA LEU A 326 -9.54 11.30 22.33
C LEU A 326 -10.73 10.34 22.47
N ILE A 327 -10.53 9.17 23.10
CA ILE A 327 -11.61 8.21 23.36
C ILE A 327 -12.68 8.81 24.28
N GLY A 328 -12.27 9.56 25.30
CA GLY A 328 -13.20 10.29 26.17
C GLY A 328 -14.08 11.26 25.37
N TRP A 329 -13.47 12.08 24.51
CA TRP A 329 -14.19 13.01 23.64
C TRP A 329 -15.08 12.30 22.61
N ILE A 330 -14.64 11.17 22.07
CA ILE A 330 -15.46 10.34 21.20
C ILE A 330 -16.72 9.88 21.94
N GLY A 331 -16.57 9.36 23.16
CA GLY A 331 -17.71 8.90 23.97
C GLY A 331 -18.69 10.02 24.36
N GLU A 332 -18.21 11.25 24.51
CA GLU A 332 -19.03 12.41 24.88
C GLU A 332 -19.70 13.08 23.68
N HIS A 333 -19.01 13.18 22.54
CA HIS A 333 -19.41 14.05 21.44
C HIS A 333 -19.80 13.33 20.15
N VAL A 334 -19.43 12.06 19.95
CA VAL A 334 -19.82 11.32 18.74
C VAL A 334 -21.25 10.79 18.93
N PRO A 335 -22.22 11.19 18.09
CA PRO A 335 -23.58 10.71 18.21
C PRO A 335 -23.70 9.23 17.82
N ALA A 336 -24.79 8.60 18.26
CA ALA A 336 -25.18 7.28 17.78
C ALA A 336 -25.29 7.28 16.25
N ARG A 337 -24.95 6.14 15.62
CA ARG A 337 -25.03 6.01 14.17
C ARG A 337 -26.47 6.12 13.68
N LEU A 338 -26.61 6.68 12.49
CA LEU A 338 -27.85 6.61 11.74
C LEU A 338 -28.14 5.15 11.33
N PRO A 339 -29.41 4.78 11.21
CA PRO A 339 -29.76 3.48 10.64
C PRO A 339 -29.34 3.44 9.16
N VAL A 340 -28.75 2.32 8.75
CA VAL A 340 -28.49 2.02 7.33
C VAL A 340 -29.66 1.21 6.79
N ASP A 341 -30.06 1.45 5.54
CA ASP A 341 -31.19 0.74 4.92
C ASP A 341 -31.00 -0.79 4.99
N PRO A 342 -31.94 -1.55 5.59
CA PRO A 342 -31.84 -2.99 5.72
C PRO A 342 -31.79 -3.75 4.38
N ALA A 343 -32.22 -3.17 3.26
CA ALA A 343 -32.06 -3.77 1.93
C ALA A 343 -30.58 -3.86 1.51
N VAL A 344 -29.77 -2.88 1.92
CA VAL A 344 -28.31 -2.92 1.77
C VAL A 344 -27.73 -4.01 2.69
N ALA A 345 -28.21 -4.10 3.94
CA ALA A 345 -27.80 -5.12 4.90
C ALA A 345 -28.16 -6.58 4.50
N ALA A 346 -29.29 -6.80 3.81
CA ALA A 346 -29.72 -8.12 3.35
C ALA A 346 -28.83 -8.66 2.22
N THR A 347 -28.32 -7.78 1.35
CA THR A 347 -27.36 -8.13 0.30
C THR A 347 -25.96 -8.43 0.87
N MET A 348 -25.70 -8.00 2.11
CA MET A 348 -24.45 -8.17 2.85
C MET A 348 -24.33 -9.51 3.61
N ALA A 349 -25.41 -10.30 3.70
CA ALA A 349 -25.48 -11.51 4.53
C ALA A 349 -25.08 -12.82 3.82
N SER A 350 -24.19 -12.80 2.83
CA SER A 350 -23.60 -14.06 2.33
C SER A 350 -22.51 -14.52 3.32
N PRO A 351 -22.63 -15.73 3.92
CA PRO A 351 -21.70 -16.14 4.97
C PRO A 351 -20.30 -16.38 4.38
N ALA A 352 -19.33 -15.60 4.83
CA ALA A 352 -17.93 -15.99 4.68
C ALA A 352 -17.67 -17.25 5.53
N PRO A 353 -16.89 -18.23 5.04
CA PRO A 353 -16.57 -19.41 5.82
C PRO A 353 -15.82 -19.03 7.10
N ALA A 354 -16.15 -19.70 8.21
CA ALA A 354 -15.58 -19.45 9.53
C ALA A 354 -14.05 -19.36 9.50
N PRO A 355 -13.43 -18.41 10.24
CA PRO A 355 -11.98 -18.22 10.23
C PRO A 355 -11.29 -19.51 10.72
N ARG A 356 -10.54 -20.16 9.82
CA ARG A 356 -9.75 -21.33 10.15
C ARG A 356 -8.57 -20.91 11.03
N THR A 357 -8.39 -21.60 12.16
CA THR A 357 -7.41 -21.29 13.19
C THR A 357 -5.98 -21.17 12.68
N ILE A 358 -5.26 -20.16 13.18
CA ILE A 358 -3.85 -19.80 12.91
C ILE A 358 -2.87 -20.99 12.97
N ARG A 359 -3.16 -22.02 13.79
CA ARG A 359 -2.32 -23.24 13.91
C ARG A 359 -2.13 -23.98 12.58
N GLY A 360 -3.10 -23.94 11.69
CA GLY A 360 -3.02 -24.62 10.39
C GLY A 360 -2.17 -23.90 9.35
N TYR A 361 -1.74 -22.66 9.63
CA TYR A 361 -1.00 -21.82 8.69
C TYR A 361 0.50 -21.79 9.00
N VAL A 362 0.90 -21.58 10.26
CA VAL A 362 2.33 -21.64 10.68
C VAL A 362 2.93 -23.03 10.38
N ALA A 363 2.14 -24.10 10.50
CA ALA A 363 2.56 -25.45 10.14
C ALA A 363 2.58 -25.71 8.62
N ARG A 364 1.82 -24.96 7.82
CA ARG A 364 1.77 -25.11 6.35
C ARG A 364 2.89 -24.39 5.62
N VAL A 365 3.49 -23.36 6.23
CA VAL A 365 4.68 -22.69 5.68
C VAL A 365 5.92 -23.61 5.72
N ALA A 366 5.88 -24.69 6.51
CA ALA A 366 6.89 -25.74 6.50
C ALA A 366 6.65 -26.86 5.46
N ALA A 367 5.51 -26.88 4.77
CA ALA A 367 5.20 -27.87 3.75
C ALA A 367 5.02 -27.16 2.39
N SER A 368 5.95 -27.41 1.47
CA SER A 368 5.87 -26.96 0.09
C SER A 368 4.50 -27.29 -0.51
N SER A 369 3.76 -26.27 -0.94
CA SER A 369 2.56 -26.49 -1.75
C SER A 369 3.01 -26.95 -3.15
N PRO A 370 2.30 -27.90 -3.78
CA PRO A 370 2.65 -28.34 -5.13
C PRO A 370 2.46 -27.15 -6.09
N ALA A 371 3.50 -26.86 -6.86
CA ALA A 371 3.47 -25.85 -7.91
C ALA A 371 2.32 -26.18 -8.88
N ARG A 372 1.45 -25.20 -9.15
CA ARG A 372 0.60 -25.25 -10.34
C ARG A 372 1.53 -25.14 -11.55
N THR A 373 1.66 -26.22 -12.31
CA THR A 373 2.27 -26.21 -13.64
C THR A 373 1.36 -25.42 -14.58
N VAL A 374 1.62 -24.12 -14.70
CA VAL A 374 1.31 -23.41 -15.94
C VAL A 374 2.33 -23.92 -16.94
N ALA A 375 1.87 -24.53 -18.03
CA ALA A 375 2.76 -24.92 -19.11
C ALA A 375 3.46 -23.64 -19.60
N GLU A 376 4.78 -23.56 -19.44
CA GLU A 376 5.57 -22.49 -20.02
C GLU A 376 5.39 -22.55 -21.54
N PRO A 377 4.96 -21.45 -22.19
CA PRO A 377 4.93 -21.43 -23.65
C PRO A 377 6.37 -21.58 -24.15
N GLU A 378 6.61 -22.53 -25.05
CA GLU A 378 7.94 -22.74 -25.65
C GLU A 378 8.44 -21.44 -26.31
N GLY A 379 9.51 -20.87 -25.75
CA GLY A 379 10.14 -19.66 -26.30
C GLY A 379 10.95 -19.97 -27.55
N VAL A 380 10.76 -19.19 -28.61
CA VAL A 380 11.55 -19.23 -29.85
C VAL A 380 12.59 -18.10 -29.79
N GLU A 381 13.80 -18.32 -30.28
CA GLU A 381 14.79 -17.25 -30.39
C GLU A 381 14.32 -16.16 -31.36
N LEU A 382 14.38 -14.91 -30.90
CA LEU A 382 14.02 -13.75 -31.71
C LEU A 382 15.04 -13.54 -32.85
N ALA A 383 14.58 -13.71 -34.08
CA ALA A 383 15.35 -13.42 -35.28
C ALA A 383 15.38 -11.90 -35.54
N TYR A 384 16.57 -11.37 -35.77
CA TYR A 384 16.82 -9.99 -36.20
C TYR A 384 18.15 -9.92 -36.95
N ASP A 385 18.25 -8.97 -37.86
CA ASP A 385 19.46 -8.68 -38.63
C ASP A 385 20.15 -7.45 -38.05
N THR A 386 21.48 -7.41 -38.06
CA THR A 386 22.22 -6.17 -37.72
C THR A 386 22.35 -5.31 -38.97
N VAL A 387 22.23 -4.00 -38.80
CA VAL A 387 22.29 -3.01 -39.88
C VAL A 387 23.53 -2.14 -39.66
N ASP A 388 24.29 -1.89 -40.72
CA ASP A 388 25.31 -0.85 -40.70
C ASP A 388 24.62 0.52 -40.79
N TRP A 389 24.65 1.26 -39.70
CA TRP A 389 24.08 2.59 -39.66
C TRP A 389 24.91 3.53 -40.53
N THR A 390 24.26 4.14 -41.52
CA THR A 390 24.78 5.26 -42.29
C THR A 390 23.99 6.50 -41.93
N PRO A 391 24.63 7.61 -41.51
CA PRO A 391 23.93 8.88 -41.30
C PRO A 391 23.18 9.26 -42.58
N ALA A 392 21.96 9.81 -42.45
CA ALA A 392 21.24 10.30 -43.61
C ALA A 392 22.06 11.41 -44.30
N GLU A 393 22.35 11.26 -45.60
CA GLU A 393 23.11 12.24 -46.40
C GLU A 393 22.33 13.54 -46.67
N ASP A 394 21.09 13.65 -46.20
CA ASP A 394 20.32 14.88 -46.32
C ASP A 394 20.77 15.87 -45.24
N GLY A 395 21.75 16.70 -45.60
CA GLY A 395 22.27 17.85 -44.86
C GLY A 395 21.25 18.97 -44.61
N ARG A 396 20.04 18.63 -44.15
CA ARG A 396 19.08 19.54 -43.55
C ARG A 396 19.17 19.38 -42.04
N ILE A 397 20.09 20.13 -41.43
CA ILE A 397 20.01 20.46 -40.02
C ILE A 397 18.72 21.25 -39.85
N THR A 398 17.62 20.58 -39.52
CA THR A 398 16.41 21.25 -39.04
C THR A 398 16.67 21.70 -37.61
N ASP A 399 16.32 22.94 -37.25
CA ASP A 399 16.42 23.53 -35.89
C ASP A 399 15.58 22.78 -34.81
N ALA A 400 15.14 21.55 -35.08
CA ALA A 400 14.37 20.72 -34.17
C ALA A 400 15.33 19.97 -33.21
N ILE A 401 15.13 20.17 -31.90
CA ILE A 401 15.91 19.51 -30.84
C ILE A 401 15.65 17.98 -30.78
N TYR A 402 14.57 17.52 -31.43
CA TYR A 402 14.08 16.14 -31.41
C TYR A 402 13.85 15.61 -32.83
N GLU A 403 14.30 14.39 -33.08
CA GLU A 403 14.07 13.59 -34.28
C GLU A 403 13.19 12.38 -33.96
N GLU A 404 12.51 11.82 -34.95
CA GLU A 404 11.72 10.60 -34.78
C GLU A 404 12.63 9.42 -34.42
N TYR A 405 12.24 8.65 -33.42
CA TYR A 405 12.98 7.48 -32.98
C TYR A 405 12.74 6.30 -33.92
N GLY A 406 13.80 5.65 -34.37
CA GLY A 406 13.76 4.40 -35.13
C GLY A 406 15.00 3.56 -34.86
N LEU A 407 14.86 2.24 -35.00
CA LEU A 407 15.95 1.27 -34.76
C LEU A 407 17.12 1.56 -35.72
N GLN A 408 18.31 1.79 -35.17
CA GLN A 408 19.49 2.22 -35.94
C GLN A 408 20.48 1.09 -36.22
N ALA A 409 20.56 0.09 -35.35
CA ALA A 409 21.57 -0.98 -35.40
C ALA A 409 20.99 -2.37 -35.75
N ILE A 410 19.68 -2.54 -35.69
CA ILE A 410 19.01 -3.82 -35.90
C ILE A 410 17.71 -3.67 -36.70
N ARG A 411 17.32 -4.75 -37.39
CA ARG A 411 16.03 -4.88 -38.06
C ARG A 411 15.36 -6.17 -37.60
N ILE A 412 14.13 -6.05 -37.09
CA ILE A 412 13.35 -7.19 -36.58
C ILE A 412 12.21 -7.47 -37.56
N PRO A 413 12.28 -8.57 -38.35
CA PRO A 413 11.23 -8.90 -39.30
C PRO A 413 9.86 -9.07 -38.62
N GLY A 414 8.84 -8.39 -39.14
CA GLY A 414 7.47 -8.49 -38.63
C GLY A 414 7.15 -7.64 -37.39
N ALA A 415 8.13 -6.93 -36.82
CA ALA A 415 7.87 -6.01 -35.70
C ALA A 415 7.03 -4.81 -36.15
N GLN A 416 6.12 -4.37 -35.27
CA GLN A 416 5.28 -3.21 -35.50
C GLN A 416 5.89 -1.95 -34.88
N ALA A 417 5.66 -0.79 -35.51
CA ALA A 417 6.07 0.49 -34.96
C ALA A 417 5.38 0.75 -33.62
N HIS A 418 6.06 1.46 -32.72
CA HIS A 418 5.48 1.83 -31.43
C HIS A 418 4.19 2.69 -31.60
N PRO A 419 3.09 2.40 -30.86
CA PRO A 419 1.79 3.06 -31.06
C PRO A 419 1.80 4.56 -30.77
N THR A 420 2.72 5.00 -29.91
CA THR A 420 3.01 6.42 -29.65
C THR A 420 4.23 6.84 -30.46
N LYS A 421 4.20 8.05 -31.05
CA LYS A 421 5.37 8.65 -31.72
C LYS A 421 6.50 8.84 -30.72
N LEU A 422 7.56 8.05 -30.89
CA LEU A 422 8.77 8.15 -30.10
C LEU A 422 9.71 9.17 -30.77
N VAL A 423 10.38 9.96 -29.96
CA VAL A 423 11.38 10.94 -30.41
C VAL A 423 12.66 10.79 -29.61
N GLN A 424 13.79 11.07 -30.25
CA GLN A 424 15.11 11.11 -29.65
C GLN A 424 15.78 12.46 -29.89
N SER A 425 16.72 12.83 -29.04
CA SER A 425 17.54 14.02 -29.31
C SER A 425 18.43 13.80 -30.53
N VAL A 426 18.71 14.87 -31.28
CA VAL A 426 19.64 14.83 -32.43
C VAL A 426 21.01 14.25 -32.03
N ALA A 427 21.46 14.55 -30.80
CA ALA A 427 22.71 13.99 -30.25
C ALA A 427 22.66 12.45 -30.15
N MET A 428 21.55 11.88 -29.67
CA MET A 428 21.36 10.43 -29.61
C MET A 428 21.18 9.82 -31.00
N ALA A 429 20.52 10.53 -31.92
CA ALA A 429 20.35 10.08 -33.29
C ALA A 429 21.67 10.03 -34.08
N SER A 430 22.67 10.82 -33.68
CA SER A 430 23.96 10.95 -34.37
C SER A 430 24.92 9.76 -34.20
N VAL A 431 24.62 8.83 -33.30
CA VAL A 431 25.48 7.66 -33.01
C VAL A 431 24.62 6.42 -32.82
N ALA A 432 24.85 5.41 -33.65
CA ALA A 432 24.14 4.13 -33.52
C ALA A 432 24.56 3.36 -32.25
N PRO A 433 23.62 2.68 -31.58
CA PRO A 433 23.93 1.73 -30.53
C PRO A 433 24.87 0.61 -31.01
N PRO A 434 25.63 -0.05 -30.12
CA PRO A 434 26.48 -1.18 -30.50
C PRO A 434 25.65 -2.31 -31.10
N LYS A 435 26.19 -3.08 -32.05
CA LYS A 435 25.47 -4.22 -32.63
C LYS A 435 25.34 -5.35 -31.60
N PRO A 436 24.12 -5.77 -31.22
CA PRO A 436 23.93 -6.84 -30.25
C PRO A 436 24.17 -8.21 -30.90
N SER A 437 24.51 -9.19 -30.06
CA SER A 437 24.72 -10.59 -30.41
C SER A 437 23.71 -11.53 -29.71
N TYR A 438 23.11 -11.07 -28.62
CA TYR A 438 22.11 -11.76 -27.82
C TYR A 438 20.78 -11.88 -28.56
N ARG A 439 20.18 -13.07 -28.51
CA ARG A 439 18.86 -13.36 -29.08
C ARG A 439 17.92 -13.85 -27.98
N PRO A 440 16.98 -13.01 -27.51
CA PRO A 440 16.06 -13.43 -26.45
C PRO A 440 15.16 -14.57 -26.93
N ARG A 441 14.87 -15.53 -26.04
CA ARG A 441 13.83 -16.53 -26.28
C ARG A 441 12.49 -15.98 -25.83
N LEU A 442 11.60 -15.73 -26.78
CA LEU A 442 10.30 -15.11 -26.57
C LEU A 442 9.19 -16.03 -27.11
N PRO A 443 7.99 -16.04 -26.52
CA PRO A 443 6.83 -16.68 -27.14
C PRO A 443 6.64 -16.19 -28.58
N ALA A 444 6.38 -17.10 -29.52
CA ALA A 444 6.30 -16.79 -30.95
C ALA A 444 5.23 -15.75 -31.31
N ASN A 445 4.23 -15.60 -30.45
CA ASN A 445 3.11 -14.68 -30.64
C ASN A 445 3.48 -13.21 -30.32
N ILE A 446 4.61 -12.94 -29.64
CA ILE A 446 5.00 -11.57 -29.28
C ILE A 446 5.20 -10.68 -30.51
N VAL A 447 5.86 -11.20 -31.55
CA VAL A 447 6.08 -10.46 -32.81
C VAL A 447 4.89 -10.59 -33.74
N THR A 448 4.34 -11.79 -33.89
CA THR A 448 3.26 -12.06 -34.86
C THR A 448 1.94 -11.39 -34.50
N ASP A 449 1.61 -11.29 -33.21
CA ASP A 449 0.42 -10.58 -32.74
C ASP A 449 0.70 -9.09 -32.43
N GLY A 450 1.94 -8.62 -32.61
CA GLY A 450 2.34 -7.24 -32.33
C GLY A 450 2.19 -6.82 -30.86
N LEU A 451 2.35 -7.76 -29.92
CA LEU A 451 2.21 -7.48 -28.48
C LEU A 451 3.29 -6.54 -27.95
N LEU A 452 4.47 -6.54 -28.59
CA LEU A 452 5.54 -5.59 -28.36
C LEU A 452 5.90 -4.88 -29.66
N SER A 453 6.17 -3.59 -29.55
CA SER A 453 6.69 -2.81 -30.68
C SER A 453 8.17 -3.09 -30.92
N ASP A 454 8.66 -2.66 -32.08
CA ASP A 454 10.07 -2.65 -32.46
C ASP A 454 11.00 -2.04 -31.39
N ALA A 455 10.67 -0.86 -30.85
CA ALA A 455 11.47 -0.19 -29.81
C ALA A 455 11.48 -0.96 -28.47
N GLN A 456 10.37 -1.60 -28.11
CA GLN A 456 10.30 -2.45 -26.91
C GLN A 456 11.12 -3.74 -27.10
N LEU A 457 11.07 -4.34 -28.29
CA LEU A 457 11.87 -5.51 -28.63
C LEU A 457 13.37 -5.18 -28.67
N GLU A 458 13.76 -4.02 -29.20
CA GLU A 458 15.14 -3.51 -29.16
C GLU A 458 15.62 -3.36 -27.71
N THR A 459 14.78 -2.83 -26.83
CA THR A 459 15.09 -2.72 -25.39
C THR A 459 15.32 -4.09 -24.75
N VAL A 460 14.50 -5.09 -25.09
CA VAL A 460 14.66 -6.48 -24.59
C VAL A 460 15.97 -7.10 -25.08
N ILE A 461 16.35 -6.88 -26.35
CA ILE A 461 17.60 -7.37 -26.91
C ILE A 461 18.79 -6.76 -26.17
N TYR A 462 18.83 -5.44 -26.01
CA TYR A 462 19.95 -4.76 -25.33
C TYR A 462 20.01 -5.02 -23.82
N ALA A 463 18.85 -5.19 -23.17
CA ALA A 463 18.81 -5.59 -21.77
C ALA A 463 19.43 -6.99 -21.57
N GLY A 464 19.18 -7.91 -22.51
CA GLY A 464 19.80 -9.24 -22.48
C GLY A 464 21.27 -9.26 -22.91
N GLU A 465 21.72 -8.36 -23.77
CA GLU A 465 23.15 -8.20 -24.12
C GLU A 465 24.02 -7.78 -22.93
N ALA A 466 23.41 -7.11 -21.94
CA ALA A 466 24.10 -6.67 -20.73
C ALA A 466 24.34 -7.81 -19.70
N HIS A 467 23.86 -9.02 -19.99
CA HIS A 467 23.97 -10.23 -19.17
C HIS A 467 24.78 -11.32 -19.88
#